data_AF-X1TJZ8-F1
#
_entry.id   AF-X1TJZ8-F1
#
_cell.length_a   1.000
_cell.length_b   1.000
_cell.length_c   1.000
_cell.angle_alpha   90.00
_cell.angle_beta   90.00
_cell.angle_gamma   90.00
#
_symmetry.space_group_name_H-M   'P 1'
#
loop_
_entity.id
_entity.type
_entity.pdbx_description
1 polymer ?
#
loop_
_entity_poly.entity_id
_entity_poly.type
_entity_poly.pdbx_seq_one_letter_code
_entity_poly.pdbx_strand_id
1 'polypeptide(L)' 'MSDLETIWENTLKDIKNKINLPTYKAWFEHITPLSLKKNCLTVSVGSSFAKEWLESRYS' A
#
# COMPACT_ATOMS: atom_id res chain seq x y z
N MET A 1 8.89 -17.68 -4.87
CA MET A 1 8.28 -16.34 -4.92
C MET A 1 7.07 -16.38 -4.02
N SER A 2 6.99 -15.50 -3.03
CA SER A 2 5.94 -15.53 -2.02
C SER A 2 4.67 -14.92 -2.60
N ASP A 3 3.51 -15.55 -2.47
CA ASP A 3 2.22 -15.04 -2.98
C ASP A 3 1.93 -13.58 -2.54
N LEU A 4 2.46 -13.22 -1.36
CA LEU A 4 2.45 -11.87 -0.79
C LEU A 4 3.03 -10.81 -1.73
N GLU A 5 4.21 -11.04 -2.30
CA GLU A 5 4.93 -10.05 -3.10
C GLU A 5 4.21 -9.83 -4.43
N THR A 6 3.72 -10.90 -5.06
CA THR A 6 2.94 -10.85 -6.29
C THR A 6 1.64 -10.06 -6.10
N ILE A 7 0.92 -10.33 -5.01
CA ILE A 7 -0.33 -9.63 -4.69
C ILE A 7 -0.06 -8.17 -4.36
N TRP A 8 1.03 -7.89 -3.64
CA TRP A 8 1.44 -6.52 -3.35
C TRP A 8 1.82 -5.75 -4.61
N GLU A 9 2.60 -6.35 -5.52
CA GLU A 9 2.99 -5.70 -6.77
C GLU A 9 1.76 -5.37 -7.63
N ASN A 10 0.80 -6.30 -7.73
CA ASN A 10 -0.46 -6.04 -8.42
C ASN A 10 -1.26 -4.93 -7.75
N THR A 11 -1.33 -4.91 -6.42
CA THR A 11 -2.01 -3.85 -5.65
C THR A 11 -1.35 -2.50 -5.90
N LEU A 12 -0.03 -2.44 -5.87
CA LEU A 12 0.75 -1.22 -6.14
C LEU A 12 0.53 -0.71 -7.57
N LYS A 13 0.46 -1.59 -8.57
CA LYS A 13 0.10 -1.22 -9.96
C LYS A 13 -1.28 -0.59 -10.04
N ASP A 14 -2.26 -1.17 -9.36
CA ASP A 14 -3.64 -0.67 -9.36
C ASP A 14 -3.72 0.72 -8.69
N ILE A 15 -3.03 0.89 -7.57
CA ILE A 15 -2.94 2.15 -6.84
C ILE A 15 -2.20 3.20 -7.67
N LYS A 16 -1.10 2.85 -8.33
CA LYS A 16 -0.36 3.76 -9.22
C LYS A 16 -1.21 4.28 -10.38
N ASN A 17 -2.23 3.54 -10.81
CA ASN A 17 -3.21 4.01 -11.79
C ASN A 17 -4.31 4.90 -11.16
N LYS A 18 -4.60 4.73 -9.87
CA LYS A 18 -5.65 5.48 -9.14
C LYS A 18 -5.17 6.81 -8.57
N ILE A 19 -3.88 6.93 -8.24
CA ILE A 19 -3.29 8.13 -7.64
C ILE A 19 -2.06 8.61 -8.41
N ASN A 20 -1.74 9.90 -8.29
CA ASN A 20 -0.60 10.49 -8.96
C ASN A 20 0.75 9.94 -8.44
N LEU A 21 1.74 9.86 -9.33
CA LEU A 21 3.11 9.43 -9.04
C LEU A 21 3.72 10.03 -7.76
N PRO A 22 3.62 11.35 -7.49
CA PRO A 22 4.11 11.95 -6.23
C PRO A 22 3.40 11.44 -4.98
N THR A 23 2.07 11.26 -5.03
CA THR A 23 1.28 10.69 -3.93
C THR A 23 1.65 9.22 -3.70
N TYR A 24 1.84 8.48 -4.79
CA TYR A 24 2.29 7.09 -4.72
C TYR A 24 3.69 6.99 -4.11
N LYS A 25 4.64 7.82 -4.55
CA LYS A 25 5.98 7.85 -3.95
C LYS A 25 5.94 8.26 -2.47
N ALA A 26 5.20 9.32 -2.13
CA ALA A 26 5.16 9.81 -0.75
C ALA A 26 4.59 8.80 0.24
N TRP A 27 3.56 8.05 -0.17
CA TRP A 27 2.84 7.16 0.73
C TRP A 27 3.19 5.70 0.56
N PHE A 28 3.31 5.19 -0.67
CA PHE A 28 3.47 3.76 -0.99
C PHE A 28 4.91 3.31 -1.20
N GLU A 29 5.87 4.22 -1.46
CA GLU A 29 7.28 3.87 -1.64
C GLU A 29 7.90 3.24 -0.38
N HIS A 30 7.42 3.66 0.80
CA HIS A 30 7.88 3.15 2.09
C HIS A 30 6.97 2.10 2.71
N ILE A 31 6.00 1.57 1.94
CA ILE A 31 5.08 0.55 2.44
C ILE A 31 5.62 -0.82 2.10
N THR A 32 5.77 -1.65 3.13
CA THR A 32 6.26 -3.02 3.00
C THR A 32 5.16 -3.99 3.41
N PRO A 33 4.84 -5.00 2.58
CA PRO A 33 3.86 -6.01 2.95
C PRO A 33 4.44 -6.87 4.07
N LEU A 34 3.70 -7.02 5.17
CA LEU A 34 4.11 -7.81 6.33
C LEU A 34 3.55 -9.23 6.25
N SER A 35 2.25 -9.37 5.94
CA SER A 35 1.59 -10.67 5.88
C SER A 35 0.30 -10.58 5.08
N LEU A 36 -0.09 -11.69 4.45
CA LEU A 36 -1.38 -11.85 3.79
C LEU A 36 -2.12 -13.00 4.44
N LYS A 37 -3.25 -12.72 5.09
CA LYS A 37 -4.12 -13.75 5.70
C LYS A 37 -5.55 -13.55 5.24
N LYS A 38 -6.16 -14.60 4.67
CA LYS A 38 -7.60 -14.64 4.32
C LYS A 38 -8.07 -13.37 3.60
N ASN A 39 -7.34 -12.96 2.56
CA ASN A 39 -7.67 -11.75 1.78
C ASN A 39 -7.44 -10.41 2.48
N CYS A 40 -6.86 -10.40 3.70
CA CYS A 40 -6.39 -9.20 4.37
C CYS A 40 -4.87 -9.09 4.21
N LEU A 41 -4.41 -8.02 3.55
CA LEU A 41 -3.01 -7.69 3.44
C LEU A 41 -2.63 -6.73 4.57
N THR A 42 -1.79 -7.21 5.48
CA THR A 42 -1.16 -6.38 6.49
C THR A 42 0.07 -5.74 5.89
N VAL A 43 0.12 -4.41 5.93
CA VAL A 43 1.26 -3.63 5.44
C VAL A 43 1.80 -2.76 6.57
N SER A 44 3.12 -2.59 6.59
CA SER A 44 3.76 -1.62 7.48
C SER A 44 3.92 -0.31 6.73
N VAL A 45 3.42 0.77 7.31
CA VAL A 45 3.70 2.12 6.84
C VAL A 45 4.90 2.66 7.60
N GLY A 46 5.86 3.26 6.90
CA GLY A 46 7.01 3.92 7.53
C GLY A 46 6.66 5.21 8.30
N SER A 47 5.42 5.71 8.21
CA SER A 47 5.01 6.96 8.85
C SER A 47 3.53 6.91 9.25
N SER A 48 3.25 7.37 10.47
CA SER A 48 1.89 7.52 11.02
C SER A 48 1.00 8.42 10.15
N PHE A 49 1.60 9.43 9.51
CA PHE A 49 0.91 10.34 8.60
C PHE A 49 0.30 9.62 7.38
N ALA A 50 0.91 8.52 6.93
CA ALA A 50 0.40 7.76 5.79
C ALA A 50 -0.92 7.10 6.12
N LYS A 51 -1.04 6.60 7.36
CA LYS A 51 -2.27 6.03 7.87
C LYS A 51 -3.37 7.09 7.92
N GLU A 52 -3.10 8.25 8.52
CA GLU A 52 -4.10 9.33 8.61
C GLU A 52 -4.53 9.87 7.25
N TRP A 53 -3.58 9.98 6.30
CA TRP A 53 -3.90 10.40 4.94
C TRP A 53 -4.80 9.40 4.21
N LEU A 54 -4.53 8.10 4.37
CA LEU A 54 -5.36 7.03 3.80
C LEU A 54 -6.76 7.03 4.40
N GLU A 55 -6.89 7.15 5.73
CA GLU A 55 -8.17 7.24 6.41
C GLU A 55 -8.98 8.47 5.94
N SER A 56 -8.33 9.63 5.78
CA SER A 56 -8.99 10.83 5.29
C SER A 56 -9.43 10.77 3.82
N ARG A 57 -8.79 9.95 2.97
CA ARG A 57 -9.08 9.86 1.52
C ARG A 57 -10.03 8.74 1.12
N TYR A 58 -10.14 7.69 1.93
CA TYR A 58 -10.95 6.49 1.66
C TYR A 58 -12.06 6.26 2.71
N SER A 59 -12.42 7.30 3.48
CA SER A 59 -13.64 7.32 4.32
C SER A 59 -14.92 7.29 3.50
#